data_AF-A0A8J8FA02-F1
#
_entry.id   AF-A0A8J8FA02-F1
#
_cell.length_a   1.000
_cell.length_b   1.000
_cell.length_c   1.000
_cell.angle_alpha   90.00
_cell.angle_beta   90.00
_cell.angle_gamma   90.00
#
_symmetry.space_group_name_H-M   'P 1'
#
loop_
_entity.id
_entity.type
_entity.pdbx_description
1 polymer ?
#
loop_
_entity_poly.entity_id
_entity_poly.type
_entity_poly.pdbx_seq_one_letter_code
_entity_poly.pdbx_strand_id
1 'polypeptide(L)'
;MDCSRADDTARYDRVYGNTLYEDDFPKWYSFSVSSGQKVRAVVCWDSHPDSSHPPSTDPLESDLDLRIYDPSGNYVTGSASWDNNYEIVEFTASTSGTYKAKVNAYRFDGTYEYVGFAYCFV
;
A
#
# COMPACT_ATOMS: atom_id res chain seq x y z
N MET A 1 2.33 24.40 10.36
CA MET A 1 3.05 24.18 9.08
C MET A 1 3.11 22.68 8.97
N ASP A 2 2.03 22.08 8.48
CA ASP A 2 1.86 20.64 8.47
C ASP A 2 2.61 20.03 7.31
N CYS A 3 3.56 19.18 7.66
CA CYS A 3 4.23 18.28 6.76
C CYS A 3 3.35 17.05 6.54
N SER A 4 2.33 17.18 5.69
CA SER A 4 2.21 16.30 4.53
C SER A 4 1.19 16.87 3.57
N ARG A 5 1.58 16.99 2.29
CA ARG A 5 0.61 17.13 1.19
C ARG A 5 -0.22 15.84 1.01
N ALA A 6 -0.03 14.83 1.87
CA ALA A 6 -0.78 13.59 1.89
C ALA A 6 -2.07 13.74 2.72
N ASP A 7 -2.00 14.36 3.90
CA ASP A 7 -3.16 14.65 4.78
C ASP A 7 -4.19 15.57 4.09
N ASP A 8 -3.71 16.67 3.51
CA ASP A 8 -4.56 17.59 2.73
C ASP A 8 -5.13 16.96 1.45
N THR A 9 -4.59 15.82 0.97
CA THR A 9 -5.14 15.11 -0.20
C THR A 9 -6.24 14.12 0.18
N ALA A 10 -6.21 13.58 1.41
CA ALA A 10 -7.27 12.71 1.94
C ALA A 10 -8.52 13.51 2.40
N ARG A 11 -8.33 14.72 2.93
CA ARG A 11 -9.42 15.55 3.49
C ARG A 11 -10.43 16.12 2.47
N TYR A 12 -10.08 16.12 1.17
CA TYR A 12 -10.89 16.72 0.09
C TYR A 12 -11.25 15.74 -1.05
N ASP A 13 -11.49 14.45 -0.74
CA ASP A 13 -12.00 13.44 -1.68
C ASP A 13 -11.15 13.21 -2.95
N ARG A 14 -9.81 13.32 -2.84
CA ARG A 14 -8.90 13.10 -3.99
C ARG A 14 -8.04 11.83 -3.92
N VAL A 15 -8.16 11.02 -2.87
CA VAL A 15 -7.69 9.64 -2.81
C VAL A 15 -8.77 8.79 -2.14
N TYR A 16 -9.17 7.68 -2.78
CA TYR A 16 -9.97 6.63 -2.14
C TYR A 16 -9.09 5.87 -1.13
N GLY A 17 -8.79 6.48 0.02
CA GLY A 17 -8.25 5.77 1.16
C GLY A 17 -9.33 4.82 1.67
N ASN A 18 -9.04 3.53 1.76
CA ASN A 18 -10.01 2.59 2.33
C ASN A 18 -9.75 2.55 3.84
N THR A 19 -10.79 2.79 4.65
CA THR A 19 -10.80 2.25 6.01
C THR A 19 -11.00 0.75 5.87
N LEU A 20 -9.97 -0.03 6.18
CA LEU A 20 -9.98 -1.49 6.10
C LEU A 20 -9.90 -2.09 7.49
N TYR A 21 -10.66 -3.14 7.71
CA TYR A 21 -10.60 -4.00 8.87
C TYR A 21 -9.79 -5.25 8.53
N GLU A 22 -9.35 -6.02 9.54
CA GLU A 22 -8.60 -7.27 9.31
C GLU A 22 -9.29 -8.21 8.30
N ASP A 23 -10.61 -8.35 8.40
CA ASP A 23 -11.44 -9.20 7.52
C ASP A 23 -11.51 -8.72 6.06
N ASP A 24 -11.12 -7.48 5.76
CA ASP A 24 -11.05 -6.97 4.38
C ASP A 24 -9.82 -7.49 3.62
N PHE A 25 -8.87 -8.12 4.32
CA PHE A 25 -7.66 -8.66 3.73
C PHE A 25 -7.84 -10.12 3.27
N PRO A 26 -7.28 -10.50 2.10
CA PRO A 26 -6.43 -9.67 1.25
C PRO A 26 -7.20 -8.65 0.41
N LYS A 27 -6.74 -7.41 0.43
CA LYS A 27 -7.24 -6.35 -0.44
C LYS A 27 -6.53 -6.40 -1.78
N TRP A 28 -7.31 -6.39 -2.87
CA TRP A 28 -6.79 -6.45 -4.23
C TRP A 28 -6.94 -5.10 -4.94
N TYR A 29 -5.88 -4.65 -5.59
CA TYR A 29 -5.88 -3.51 -6.50
C TYR A 29 -5.45 -3.98 -7.90
N SER A 30 -6.15 -3.53 -8.94
CA SER A 30 -5.85 -3.92 -10.33
C SER A 30 -5.36 -2.71 -11.12
N PHE A 31 -4.37 -2.91 -11.98
CA PHE A 31 -3.79 -1.85 -12.81
C PHE A 31 -3.29 -2.38 -14.15
N SER A 32 -3.44 -1.59 -15.21
CA SER A 32 -3.04 -1.98 -16.57
C SER A 32 -1.60 -1.58 -16.86
N VAL A 33 -0.83 -2.53 -17.40
CA VAL A 33 0.59 -2.38 -17.73
C VAL A 33 0.86 -3.01 -19.10
N SER A 34 1.81 -2.44 -19.84
CA SER A 34 2.32 -2.99 -21.10
C SER A 34 3.67 -3.66 -20.88
N SER A 35 3.95 -4.71 -21.64
CA SER A 35 5.25 -5.38 -21.66
C SER A 35 6.38 -4.38 -21.92
N GLY A 36 7.49 -4.55 -21.20
CA GLY A 36 8.65 -3.66 -21.21
C GLY A 36 8.52 -2.41 -20.32
N GLN A 37 7.32 -2.07 -19.83
CA GLN A 37 7.18 -0.94 -18.91
C GLN A 37 7.83 -1.24 -17.56
N LYS A 38 8.60 -0.29 -17.07
CA LYS A 38 9.08 -0.28 -15.70
C LYS A 38 8.01 0.33 -14.79
N VAL A 39 7.62 -0.39 -13.75
CA VAL A 39 6.53 -0.05 -12.84
C VAL A 39 7.06 0.05 -11.43
N ARG A 40 6.60 1.04 -10.69
CA ARG A 40 6.76 1.13 -9.23
C ARG A 40 5.39 1.19 -8.58
N ALA A 41 5.16 0.37 -7.55
CA ALA A 41 3.90 0.33 -6.82
C ALA A 41 4.18 0.43 -5.32
N VAL A 42 3.28 1.12 -4.60
CA VAL A 42 3.37 1.36 -3.16
C VAL A 42 2.01 1.18 -2.51
N VAL A 43 2.02 0.57 -1.33
CA VAL A 43 0.92 0.66 -0.36
C VAL A 43 1.46 1.35 0.89
N CYS A 44 0.65 2.20 1.51
CA CYS A 44 0.95 2.83 2.80
C CYS A 44 -0.27 2.77 3.71
N TRP A 45 -0.04 2.71 5.01
CA TRP A 45 -1.07 2.68 6.05
C TRP A 45 -0.65 3.51 7.27
N ASP A 46 -1.54 3.62 8.26
CA ASP A 46 -1.27 4.41 9.46
C ASP A 46 -0.38 3.60 10.42
N SER A 47 0.57 4.25 11.07
CA SER A 47 1.34 3.63 12.14
C SER A 47 0.71 3.85 13.52
N HIS A 48 -0.39 4.62 13.56
CA HIS A 48 -1.17 5.02 14.75
C HIS A 48 -0.38 5.82 15.79
N PRO A 49 0.34 6.88 15.37
CA PRO A 49 1.05 7.73 16.33
C PRO A 49 0.08 8.45 17.26
N ASP A 50 0.51 8.76 18.48
CA ASP A 50 -0.29 9.59 19.38
C ASP A 50 -0.46 11.04 18.86
N SER A 51 -1.43 11.77 19.40
CA SER A 51 -1.78 13.12 18.95
C SER A 51 -0.77 14.21 19.39
N SER A 52 0.39 13.87 19.96
CA SER A 52 1.41 14.84 20.34
C SER A 52 2.16 15.36 19.11
N HIS A 53 2.77 16.54 19.25
CA HIS A 53 3.47 17.20 18.14
C HIS A 53 4.87 17.66 18.61
N PRO A 54 5.94 16.87 18.36
CA PRO A 54 5.96 15.58 17.65
C PRO A 54 5.31 14.43 18.46
N PRO A 55 4.92 13.32 17.80
CA PRO A 55 4.39 12.14 18.48
C PRO A 55 5.37 11.59 19.52
N SER A 56 4.85 11.11 20.65
CA SER A 56 5.68 10.47 21.68
C SER A 56 5.75 8.94 21.54
N THR A 57 4.82 8.37 20.77
CA THR A 57 4.69 6.95 20.46
C THR A 57 4.26 6.77 19.00
N ASP A 58 4.69 5.66 18.40
CA ASP A 58 4.41 5.29 17.02
C ASP A 58 4.43 3.74 16.90
N PRO A 59 3.36 3.06 17.36
CA PRO A 59 3.40 1.64 17.67
C PRO A 59 3.39 0.68 16.47
N LEU A 60 3.06 1.14 15.25
CA LEU A 60 2.84 0.32 14.05
C LEU A 60 1.93 -0.89 14.36
N GLU A 61 0.64 -0.64 14.42
CA GLU A 61 -0.36 -1.64 14.86
C GLU A 61 -0.65 -2.74 13.82
N SER A 62 -0.23 -2.55 12.57
CA SER A 62 -0.40 -3.55 11.50
C SER A 62 0.88 -3.78 10.73
N ASP A 63 1.06 -5.02 10.29
CA ASP A 63 2.11 -5.48 9.38
C ASP A 63 1.44 -5.91 8.08
N LEU A 64 1.49 -5.06 7.05
CA LEU A 64 0.87 -5.31 5.76
C LEU A 64 1.92 -5.64 4.69
N ASP A 65 1.74 -6.78 4.02
CA ASP A 65 2.61 -7.23 2.93
C ASP A 65 2.06 -6.81 1.56
N LEU A 66 2.92 -6.37 0.64
CA LEU A 66 2.58 -6.14 -0.76
C LEU A 66 3.13 -7.24 -1.66
N ARG A 67 2.27 -7.82 -2.51
CA ARG A 67 2.67 -8.79 -3.56
C ARG A 67 2.04 -8.42 -4.90
N ILE A 68 2.81 -8.49 -5.97
CA ILE A 68 2.36 -8.21 -7.34
C ILE A 68 2.25 -9.52 -8.12
N TYR A 69 1.15 -9.66 -8.86
CA TYR A 69 0.88 -10.78 -9.75
C TYR A 69 0.62 -10.29 -11.17
N ASP A 70 1.12 -11.06 -12.15
CA ASP A 70 0.92 -10.80 -13.57
C ASP A 70 -0.51 -11.17 -14.03
N PRO A 71 -0.91 -10.86 -15.28
CA PRO A 71 -2.24 -11.16 -15.79
C PRO A 71 -2.60 -12.65 -15.82
N SER A 72 -1.60 -13.53 -15.83
CA SER A 72 -1.76 -14.99 -15.78
C SER A 72 -1.85 -15.52 -14.35
N GLY A 73 -1.69 -14.65 -13.33
CA GLY A 73 -1.73 -15.00 -11.92
C GLY A 73 -0.38 -15.42 -11.33
N ASN A 74 0.73 -15.26 -12.06
CA ASN A 74 2.06 -15.60 -11.55
C ASN A 74 2.57 -14.49 -10.62
N TYR A 75 3.27 -14.87 -9.55
CA TYR A 75 3.96 -13.92 -8.69
C TYR A 75 5.11 -13.22 -9.45
N VAL A 76 5.19 -11.90 -9.31
CA VAL A 76 6.19 -11.05 -9.97
C VAL A 76 7.22 -10.56 -8.97
N THR A 77 6.76 -9.92 -7.89
CA THR A 77 7.61 -9.32 -6.85
C THR A 77 6.77 -9.00 -5.61
N GLY A 78 7.41 -8.62 -4.51
CA GLY A 78 6.76 -8.32 -3.25
C GLY A 78 7.71 -7.64 -2.26
N SER A 79 7.12 -7.05 -1.23
CA SER A 79 7.81 -6.42 -0.11
C SER A 79 7.01 -6.72 1.17
N ALA A 80 7.73 -6.93 2.27
CA ALA A 80 7.24 -7.49 3.54
C ALA A 80 8.15 -7.02 4.69
N SER A 81 8.16 -5.72 4.93
CA SER A 81 8.93 -5.06 5.98
C SER A 81 8.14 -5.05 7.29
N TRP A 82 8.81 -5.51 8.34
CA TRP A 82 8.25 -5.49 9.70
C TRP A 82 8.20 -4.09 10.33
N ASP A 83 9.02 -3.16 9.84
CA ASP A 83 9.33 -1.91 10.53
C ASP A 83 8.69 -0.67 9.86
N ASN A 84 8.11 -0.82 8.66
CA ASN A 84 7.59 0.30 7.88
C ASN A 84 6.08 0.20 7.74
N ASN A 85 5.39 1.34 7.82
CA ASN A 85 3.98 1.47 7.46
C ASN A 85 3.74 1.64 5.95
N TYR A 86 4.68 1.15 5.14
CA TYR A 86 4.57 1.15 3.69
C TYR A 86 5.35 -0.03 3.11
N GLU A 87 4.85 -0.54 1.99
CA GLU A 87 5.57 -1.49 1.16
C GLU A 87 5.72 -0.94 -0.24
N ILE A 88 6.91 -1.08 -0.80
CA ILE A 88 7.23 -0.56 -2.13
C ILE A 88 7.97 -1.60 -2.96
N VAL A 89 7.58 -1.72 -4.23
CA VAL A 89 8.21 -2.63 -5.18
C VAL A 89 8.44 -1.92 -6.50
N GLU A 90 9.46 -2.39 -7.23
CA GLU A 90 9.74 -1.99 -8.61
C GLU A 90 10.00 -3.23 -9.46
N PHE A 91 9.45 -3.27 -10.66
CA PHE A 91 9.64 -4.37 -11.61
C PHE A 91 9.51 -3.89 -13.06
N THR A 92 10.05 -4.67 -14.00
CA THR A 92 9.78 -4.50 -15.43
C THR A 92 8.78 -5.56 -15.87
N ALA A 93 7.66 -5.14 -16.46
CA ALA A 93 6.61 -6.05 -16.90
C ALA A 93 7.08 -6.91 -18.08
N SER A 94 7.02 -8.23 -17.94
CA SER A 94 7.33 -9.17 -19.04
C SER A 94 6.17 -9.32 -20.03
N THR A 95 4.94 -9.05 -19.60
CA THR A 95 3.70 -9.24 -20.36
C THR A 95 2.81 -8.01 -20.25
N SER A 96 2.00 -7.76 -21.28
CA SER A 96 0.96 -6.72 -21.24
C SER A 96 -0.32 -7.28 -20.63
N GLY A 97 -1.01 -6.49 -19.82
CA GLY A 97 -2.34 -6.81 -19.31
C GLY A 97 -2.63 -6.18 -17.96
N THR A 98 -3.65 -6.71 -17.29
CA THR A 98 -4.04 -6.27 -15.95
C THR A 98 -3.24 -7.02 -14.90
N TYR A 99 -2.33 -6.31 -14.24
CA TYR A 99 -1.61 -6.78 -13.07
C TYR A 99 -2.49 -6.59 -11.83
N LYS A 100 -2.21 -7.39 -10.79
CA LYS A 100 -2.89 -7.32 -9.51
C LYS A 100 -1.89 -7.12 -8.38
N ALA A 101 -2.11 -6.10 -7.56
CA ALA A 101 -1.48 -5.97 -6.25
C ALA A 101 -2.37 -6.61 -5.20
N LYS A 102 -1.78 -7.51 -4.41
CA LYS A 102 -2.37 -8.14 -3.23
C LYS A 102 -1.73 -7.51 -1.99
N VAL A 103 -2.53 -6.85 -1.18
CA VAL A 103 -2.14 -6.43 0.17
C VAL A 103 -2.67 -7.48 1.14
N ASN A 104 -1.80 -8.07 1.96
CA ASN A 104 -2.20 -9.03 3.01
C ASN A 104 -1.88 -8.44 4.37
N ALA A 105 -2.73 -8.67 5.37
CA ALA A 105 -2.35 -8.47 6.75
C ALA A 105 -1.55 -9.70 7.22
N TYR A 106 -0.27 -9.52 7.52
CA TYR A 106 0.54 -10.50 8.21
C TYR A 106 0.27 -10.46 9.73
N ARG A 107 0.07 -9.25 10.25
CA ARG A 107 -0.39 -8.95 11.62
C ARG A 107 -1.34 -7.75 11.57
N PHE A 108 -2.36 -7.76 12.41
CA PHE A 108 -3.36 -6.69 12.50
C PHE A 108 -3.82 -6.55 13.96
N ASP A 109 -3.08 -5.78 14.75
CA ASP A 109 -3.38 -5.60 16.18
C ASP A 109 -4.37 -4.43 16.42
N GLY A 110 -4.46 -3.50 15.45
CA GLY A 110 -5.34 -2.34 15.48
C GLY A 110 -6.81 -2.68 15.16
N THR A 111 -7.72 -1.71 15.34
CA THR A 111 -9.14 -1.89 15.00
C THR A 111 -9.41 -1.74 13.50
N TYR A 112 -8.67 -0.85 12.83
CA TYR A 112 -8.75 -0.60 11.40
C TYR A 112 -7.44 0.05 10.92
N GLU A 113 -7.26 0.07 9.60
CA GLU A 113 -6.18 0.80 8.94
C GLU A 113 -6.73 1.76 7.89
N TYR A 114 -6.12 2.94 7.77
CA TYR A 114 -6.32 3.81 6.61
C TYR A 114 -5.31 3.45 5.52
N VAL A 115 -5.74 2.67 4.54
CA VAL A 115 -4.84 2.12 3.53
C VAL A 115 -4.97 2.87 2.20
N GLY A 116 -3.82 3.29 1.67
CA GLY A 116 -3.66 3.86 0.33
C GLY A 116 -2.79 2.98 -0.57
N PHE A 117 -3.17 2.85 -1.84
CA PHE A 117 -2.36 2.18 -2.87
C PHE A 117 -2.15 3.10 -4.06
N ALA A 118 -0.93 3.14 -4.60
CA ALA A 118 -0.59 3.88 -5.80
C ALA A 118 0.44 3.14 -6.66
N TYR A 119 0.50 3.46 -7.95
CA TYR A 119 1.53 2.97 -8.86
C TYR A 119 1.87 4.02 -9.93
N CYS A 120 3.07 3.93 -10.49
CA CYS A 120 3.53 4.77 -11.60
C CYS A 120 4.44 3.99 -12.57
N PHE A 121 4.73 4.62 -13.70
CA PHE A 121 5.75 4.16 -14.65
C PHE A 121 7.04 4.96 -14.45
N VAL A 122 8.18 4.28 -14.49
CA VAL A 122 9.51 4.84 -14.19
C VAL A 122 10.36 4.94 -15.45
#